data_AF-A0A535X7W2-F1
#
_entry.id   AF-A0A535X7W2-F1
#
_cell.length_a   1.000
_cell.length_b   1.000
_cell.length_c   1.000
_cell.angle_alpha   90.00
_cell.angle_beta   90.00
_cell.angle_gamma   90.00
#
_symmetry.space_group_name_H-M   'P 1'
#
loop_
_entity.id
_entity.type
_entity.pdbx_description
1 polymer ?
#
loop_
_entity_poly.entity_id
_entity_poly.type
_entity_poly.pdbx_seq_one_letter_code
_entity_poly.pdbx_strand_id
1 'polypeptide(L)'
;VPYQGLVASDLSDAQRRLLLDVARAYTGWNADDHAAASTREIESHLDETWFSWYGGYGETDAFYYRVHSPVTLIEFDHHDGVVFDNTDPSRHHIHMLVRTPNGGDYGRDLLAEHHQRFDHTGGKHVARS
;
A
#
# COMPACT_ATOMS: atom_id res chain seq x y z
N VAL A 1 8.31 -3.94 -6.14
CA VAL A 1 8.50 -2.51 -6.51
C VAL A 1 9.65 -1.96 -5.69
N PRO A 2 10.60 -1.18 -6.22
CA PRO A 2 11.69 -0.61 -5.43
C PRO A 2 11.20 0.48 -4.46
N TYR A 3 11.87 0.63 -3.32
CA TYR A 3 11.68 1.77 -2.42
C TYR A 3 12.32 3.03 -3.01
N GLN A 4 11.67 4.19 -2.87
CA GLN A 4 12.09 5.46 -3.47
C GLN A 4 11.66 6.65 -2.60
N GLY A 5 12.36 7.79 -2.73
CA GLY A 5 12.02 9.03 -2.03
C GLY A 5 12.70 9.16 -0.66
N LEU A 6 11.97 9.67 0.32
CA LEU A 6 12.46 9.90 1.68
C LEU A 6 12.03 8.73 2.58
N VAL A 7 12.98 8.15 3.32
CA VAL A 7 12.68 7.15 4.35
C VAL A 7 12.31 7.85 5.66
N ALA A 8 11.33 7.33 6.40
CA ALA A 8 10.83 8.02 7.59
C ALA A 8 11.84 8.09 8.74
N SER A 9 12.87 7.23 8.74
CA SER A 9 13.99 7.31 9.69
C SER A 9 14.76 8.64 9.59
N ASP A 10 14.73 9.28 8.42
CA ASP A 10 15.44 10.53 8.14
C ASP A 10 14.53 11.76 8.31
N LEU A 11 13.25 11.54 8.63
CA LEU A 11 12.25 12.59 8.81
C LEU A 11 12.21 13.07 10.27
N SER A 12 11.90 14.35 10.45
CA SER A 12 11.57 14.90 11.78
C SER A 12 10.29 14.29 12.34
N ASP A 13 10.10 14.35 13.67
CA ASP A 13 8.87 13.88 14.32
C ASP A 13 7.59 14.48 13.72
N ALA A 14 7.64 15.76 13.33
CA ALA A 14 6.50 16.42 12.69
C ALA A 14 6.19 15.82 11.32
N GLN A 15 7.20 15.56 10.49
CA GLN A 15 7.04 14.92 9.19
C GLN A 15 6.61 13.45 9.31
N ARG A 16 7.12 12.73 10.31
CA ARG A 16 6.69 11.36 10.62
C ARG A 16 5.20 11.29 10.97
N ARG A 17 4.70 12.26 11.73
CA ARG A 17 3.25 12.38 12.01
C ARG A 17 2.44 12.63 10.75
N LEU A 18 2.88 13.55 9.88
CA LEU A 18 2.20 13.80 8.60
C LEU A 18 2.17 12.55 7.71
N LEU A 19 3.26 11.79 7.65
CA LEU A 19 3.31 10.53 6.90
C LEU A 19 2.30 9.50 7.44
N LEU A 20 2.22 9.37 8.77
CA LEU A 20 1.21 8.52 9.41
C LEU A 20 -0.22 8.99 9.14
N ASP A 21 -0.47 10.30 9.17
CA ASP A 21 -1.79 10.87 8.86
C ASP A 21 -2.22 10.55 7.43
N VAL A 22 -1.28 10.62 6.46
CA VAL A 22 -1.52 10.17 5.09
C VAL A 22 -1.91 8.70 5.08
N ALA A 23 -1.14 7.82 5.73
CA ALA A 23 -1.47 6.38 5.77
C ALA A 23 -2.84 6.09 6.42
N ARG A 24 -3.17 6.81 7.49
CA ARG A 24 -4.45 6.69 8.21
C ARG A 24 -5.66 7.09 7.37
N ALA A 25 -5.50 8.02 6.43
CA ALA A 25 -6.57 8.39 5.50
C ALA A 25 -7.05 7.21 4.63
N TYR A 26 -6.20 6.17 4.47
CA TYR A 26 -6.51 4.96 3.68
C TYR A 26 -6.91 3.77 4.56
N THR A 27 -6.38 3.64 5.78
CA THR A 27 -6.77 2.55 6.69
C THR A 27 -8.12 2.80 7.37
N GLY A 28 -8.49 4.07 7.55
CA GLY A 28 -9.68 4.51 8.28
C GLY A 28 -11.03 4.22 7.60
N TRP A 29 -11.05 3.62 6.41
CA TRP A 29 -12.31 3.19 5.76
C TRP A 29 -12.87 1.88 6.32
N ASN A 30 -12.06 1.14 7.07
CA ASN A 30 -12.45 -0.12 7.69
C ASN A 30 -13.11 0.12 9.04
N ALA A 31 -13.81 -0.89 9.56
CA ALA A 31 -14.32 -0.86 10.94
C ALA A 31 -13.18 -0.54 11.93
N ASP A 32 -13.50 0.22 12.97
CA ASP A 32 -12.53 0.87 13.87
C ASP A 32 -11.40 -0.06 14.37
N ASP A 33 -11.73 -1.30 14.74
CA ASP A 33 -10.75 -2.28 15.22
C ASP A 33 -9.73 -2.70 14.13
N HIS A 34 -10.19 -2.86 12.90
CA HIS A 34 -9.32 -3.18 11.75
C HIS A 34 -8.46 -1.98 11.37
N ALA A 35 -9.03 -0.78 11.35
CA ALA A 35 -8.28 0.45 11.09
C ALA A 35 -7.18 0.66 12.15
N ALA A 36 -7.48 0.39 13.43
CA ALA A 36 -6.50 0.47 14.52
C ALA A 36 -5.41 -0.61 14.43
N ALA A 37 -5.75 -1.83 13.99
CA ALA A 37 -4.77 -2.88 13.76
C ALA A 37 -3.81 -2.52 12.62
N SER A 38 -4.32 -2.13 11.45
CA SER A 38 -3.50 -1.72 10.31
C SER A 38 -2.62 -0.50 10.62
N THR A 39 -3.16 0.48 11.36
CA THR A 39 -2.39 1.66 11.77
C THR A 39 -1.21 1.28 12.66
N ARG A 40 -1.43 0.39 13.66
CA ARG A 40 -0.35 -0.08 14.53
C ARG A 40 0.72 -0.87 13.76
N GLU A 41 0.30 -1.68 12.79
CA GLU A 41 1.23 -2.44 11.94
C GLU A 41 2.12 -1.50 11.12
N ILE A 42 1.53 -0.49 10.48
CA ILE A 42 2.28 0.55 9.74
C ILE A 42 3.21 1.31 10.68
N GLU A 43 2.75 1.73 11.85
CA GLU A 43 3.57 2.43 12.86
C GLU A 43 4.77 1.60 13.31
N SER A 44 4.61 0.28 13.45
CA SER A 44 5.70 -0.61 13.85
C SER A 44 6.81 -0.74 12.80
N HIS A 45 6.50 -0.41 11.54
CA HIS A 45 7.44 -0.38 10.41
C HIS A 45 7.73 1.04 9.91
N LEU A 46 7.45 2.07 10.73
CA LEU A 46 7.54 3.45 10.27
C LEU A 46 8.97 3.80 9.80
N ASP A 47 10.01 3.37 10.51
CA ASP A 47 11.40 3.65 10.12
C ASP A 47 11.80 3.01 8.77
N GLU A 48 11.05 2.03 8.29
CA GLU A 48 11.22 1.37 6.98
C GLU A 48 10.22 1.88 5.94
N THR A 49 9.44 2.91 6.27
CA THR A 49 8.40 3.46 5.39
C THR A 49 8.98 4.59 4.55
N TRP A 50 8.77 4.51 3.23
CA TRP A 50 9.25 5.47 2.25
C TRP A 50 8.10 6.32 1.72
N PHE A 51 8.35 7.62 1.59
CA PHE A 51 7.46 8.56 0.93
C PHE A 51 8.10 9.08 -0.37
N SER A 52 7.42 8.89 -1.49
CA SER A 52 7.82 9.45 -2.79
C SER A 52 6.79 10.47 -3.28
N TRP A 53 7.24 11.57 -3.88
CA TRP A 53 6.40 12.59 -4.51
C TRP A 53 6.90 12.86 -5.93
N TYR A 54 5.98 13.00 -6.87
CA TYR A 54 6.27 13.31 -8.27
C TYR A 54 5.22 14.28 -8.80
N GLY A 55 5.64 15.20 -9.68
CA GLY A 55 4.78 16.25 -10.23
C GLY A 55 4.88 17.56 -9.47
N GLY A 56 3.93 18.46 -9.74
CA GLY A 56 3.92 19.79 -9.14
C GLY A 56 3.36 19.78 -7.71
N TYR A 57 3.33 20.94 -7.08
CA TYR A 57 2.82 21.13 -5.70
C TYR A 57 1.98 22.42 -5.56
N GLY A 58 1.74 23.12 -6.68
CA GLY A 58 0.85 24.26 -6.75
C GLY A 58 -0.63 23.85 -6.68
N GLU A 59 -1.51 24.84 -6.53
CA GLU A 59 -2.94 24.62 -6.31
C GLU A 59 -3.63 23.85 -7.44
N THR A 60 -3.12 23.96 -8.67
CA THR A 60 -3.70 23.32 -9.87
C THR A 60 -2.86 22.17 -10.40
N ASP A 61 -1.71 21.89 -9.79
CA ASP A 61 -0.76 20.93 -10.34
C ASP A 61 -1.25 19.49 -10.15
N ALA A 62 -1.05 18.68 -11.19
CA ALA A 62 -1.15 17.23 -11.06
C ALA A 62 0.08 16.70 -10.31
N PHE A 63 -0.15 15.64 -9.54
CA PHE A 63 0.87 15.01 -8.73
C PHE A 63 0.52 13.55 -8.49
N TYR A 64 1.57 12.79 -8.20
CA TYR A 64 1.52 11.42 -7.73
C TYR A 64 2.33 11.34 -6.43
N TYR A 65 1.85 10.55 -5.47
CA TYR A 65 2.66 10.17 -4.33
C TYR A 65 2.48 8.71 -3.97
N ARG A 66 3.49 8.19 -3.27
CA ARG A 66 3.50 6.81 -2.78
C ARG A 66 4.00 6.74 -1.35
N VAL A 67 3.26 6.00 -0.52
CA VAL A 67 3.73 5.49 0.78
C VAL A 67 4.03 4.01 0.61
N HIS A 68 5.26 3.60 0.87
CA HIS A 68 5.69 2.22 0.67
C HIS A 68 6.48 1.71 1.87
N SER A 69 5.94 0.69 2.54
CA SER A 69 6.55 -0.02 3.67
C SER A 69 6.50 -1.54 3.42
N PRO A 70 7.13 -2.35 4.27
CA PRO A 70 7.00 -3.81 4.21
C PRO A 70 5.55 -4.31 4.31
N VAL A 71 4.65 -3.56 4.92
CA VAL A 71 3.28 -4.00 5.24
C VAL A 71 2.21 -3.25 4.45
N THR A 72 2.54 -2.16 3.78
CA THR A 72 1.57 -1.34 3.05
C THR A 72 2.20 -0.63 1.87
N LEU A 73 1.47 -0.59 0.76
CA LEU A 73 1.75 0.23 -0.40
C LEU A 73 0.50 1.04 -0.72
N ILE A 74 0.60 2.36 -0.61
CA ILE A 74 -0.46 3.31 -0.96
C ILE A 74 0.06 4.16 -2.12
N GLU A 75 -0.74 4.25 -3.18
CA GLU A 75 -0.49 5.14 -4.31
C GLU A 75 -1.68 6.07 -4.52
N PHE A 76 -1.37 7.32 -4.82
CA PHE A 76 -2.32 8.33 -5.27
C PHE A 76 -1.79 8.93 -6.56
N ASP A 77 -2.66 9.07 -7.54
CA ASP A 77 -2.31 9.61 -8.85
C ASP A 77 -3.41 10.52 -9.40
N HIS A 78 -2.99 11.59 -10.06
CA HIS A 78 -3.84 12.36 -10.96
C HIS A 78 -3.65 11.83 -12.38
N HIS A 79 -4.72 11.40 -13.02
CA HIS A 79 -4.65 10.79 -14.34
C HIS A 79 -5.29 11.70 -15.40
N ASP A 80 -4.96 11.46 -16.67
CA ASP A 80 -5.71 12.06 -17.78
C ASP A 80 -7.18 11.59 -17.75
N GLY A 81 -8.05 12.36 -18.38
CA GLY A 81 -9.47 12.06 -18.38
C GLY A 81 -9.78 11.01 -19.43
N VAL A 82 -10.25 9.83 -19.03
CA VAL A 82 -10.83 8.87 -19.99
C VAL A 82 -12.19 9.36 -20.52
N VAL A 83 -12.89 10.19 -19.73
CA VAL A 83 -14.22 10.79 -20.06
C VAL A 83 -14.13 12.32 -20.23
N PHE A 84 -12.98 12.93 -19.94
CA PHE A 84 -12.76 14.37 -20.05
C PHE A 84 -11.82 14.65 -21.22
N ASP A 85 -12.04 15.76 -21.94
CA ASP A 85 -11.24 16.15 -23.11
C ASP A 85 -9.91 16.82 -22.67
N ASN A 86 -9.09 16.10 -21.92
CA ASN A 86 -7.75 16.53 -21.50
C ASN A 86 -6.72 15.44 -21.80
N THR A 87 -5.65 15.81 -22.51
CA THR A 87 -4.53 14.92 -22.84
C THR A 87 -3.47 14.83 -21.75
N ASP A 88 -3.49 15.74 -20.79
CA ASP A 88 -2.55 15.81 -19.68
C ASP A 88 -3.24 15.49 -18.34
N PRO A 89 -2.55 14.85 -17.37
CA PRO A 89 -3.03 14.66 -16.02
C PRO A 89 -3.65 15.92 -15.40
N SER A 90 -4.82 15.79 -14.77
CA SER A 90 -5.46 16.90 -14.09
C SER A 90 -6.10 16.50 -12.76
N ARG A 91 -6.44 17.50 -11.95
CA ARG A 91 -7.08 17.30 -10.63
C ARG A 91 -8.52 16.77 -10.70
N HIS A 92 -9.07 16.59 -11.91
CA HIS A 92 -10.46 16.15 -12.11
C HIS A 92 -10.63 14.63 -12.13
N HIS A 93 -9.54 13.85 -12.18
CA HIS A 93 -9.58 12.40 -12.21
C HIS A 93 -8.46 11.84 -11.33
N ILE A 94 -8.84 11.13 -10.27
CA ILE A 94 -7.89 10.54 -9.32
C ILE A 94 -7.97 9.02 -9.32
N HIS A 95 -6.81 8.39 -9.21
CA HIS A 95 -6.69 6.97 -8.91
C HIS A 95 -6.04 6.79 -7.55
N MET A 96 -6.55 5.82 -6.80
CA MET A 96 -5.99 5.45 -5.52
C MET A 96 -5.87 3.94 -5.44
N LEU A 97 -4.77 3.47 -4.87
CA LEU A 97 -4.49 2.05 -4.71
C LEU A 97 -3.91 1.80 -3.32
N VAL A 98 -4.42 0.76 -2.66
CA VAL A 98 -3.89 0.26 -1.38
C VAL A 98 -3.59 -1.23 -1.56
N ARG A 99 -2.38 -1.62 -1.20
CA ARG A 99 -1.86 -2.99 -1.28
C ARG A 99 -1.16 -3.35 0.01
N THR A 100 -1.06 -4.64 0.28
CA THR A 100 -0.40 -5.23 1.45
C THR A 100 0.68 -6.17 0.92
N PRO A 101 1.86 -5.65 0.52
CA PRO A 101 2.82 -6.38 -0.31
C PRO A 101 3.21 -7.77 0.21
N ASN A 102 3.23 -7.94 1.54
CA ASN A 102 3.56 -9.19 2.23
C ASN A 102 2.34 -9.86 2.91
N GLY A 103 1.13 -9.31 2.74
CA GLY A 103 -0.12 -9.83 3.31
C GLY A 103 -0.80 -10.91 2.46
N GLY A 104 -0.33 -11.16 1.24
CA GLY A 104 -0.93 -12.13 0.32
C GLY A 104 -2.03 -11.55 -0.56
N ASP A 105 -1.99 -10.25 -0.82
CA ASP A 105 -2.91 -9.50 -1.71
C ASP A 105 -2.73 -9.82 -3.21
N TYR A 106 -1.62 -10.47 -3.57
CA TYR A 106 -1.38 -11.03 -4.91
C TYR A 106 -2.01 -12.43 -5.13
N GLY A 107 -2.80 -12.90 -4.18
CA GLY A 107 -3.40 -14.24 -4.20
C GLY A 107 -2.42 -15.28 -3.67
N ARG A 108 -2.90 -16.15 -2.78
CA ARG A 108 -2.15 -17.33 -2.34
C ARG A 108 -2.60 -18.54 -3.15
N ASP A 109 -1.65 -19.32 -3.62
CA ASP A 109 -1.95 -20.65 -4.19
C ASP A 109 -2.15 -21.64 -3.03
N LEU A 110 -3.31 -21.55 -2.40
CA LEU A 110 -3.67 -22.39 -1.27
C LEU A 110 -3.69 -23.88 -1.64
N LEU A 111 -3.95 -24.21 -2.90
CA LEU A 111 -3.94 -25.59 -3.37
C LEU A 111 -2.51 -26.12 -3.45
N ALA A 112 -1.57 -25.36 -4.02
CA ALA A 112 -0.17 -25.73 -4.00
C ALA A 112 0.39 -25.83 -2.57
N GLU A 113 0.09 -24.86 -1.69
CA GLU A 113 0.48 -24.92 -0.27
C GLU A 113 -0.09 -26.17 0.41
N HIS A 114 -1.34 -26.52 0.11
CA HIS A 114 -1.98 -27.72 0.64
C HIS A 114 -1.27 -29.00 0.16
N HIS A 115 -0.94 -29.12 -1.13
CA HIS A 115 -0.21 -30.28 -1.67
C HIS A 115 1.23 -30.39 -1.17
N GLN A 116 1.87 -29.27 -0.82
CA GLN A 116 3.19 -29.26 -0.16
C GLN A 116 3.11 -29.72 1.29
N ARG A 117 2.03 -29.35 2.00
CA ARG A 117 1.85 -29.70 3.41
C ARG A 117 1.22 -31.08 3.61
N PHE A 118 0.48 -31.59 2.63
CA PHE A 118 -0.30 -32.81 2.77
C PHE A 118 -0.10 -33.76 1.58
N ASP A 119 0.01 -35.05 1.87
CA ASP A 119 0.02 -36.09 0.85
C ASP A 119 -1.41 -36.47 0.46
N HIS A 120 -1.59 -36.71 -0.83
CA HIS A 120 -2.86 -37.08 -1.45
C HIS A 120 -2.77 -38.35 -2.30
N THR A 121 -1.58 -38.96 -2.40
CA THR A 121 -1.34 -40.13 -3.25
C THR A 121 -2.15 -41.37 -2.84
N GLY A 122 -2.50 -41.48 -1.54
CA GLY A 122 -3.28 -42.59 -1.00
C GLY A 122 -4.74 -42.30 -0.68
N GLY A 123 -5.29 -41.15 -1.11
CA GLY A 123 -6.68 -40.74 -0.79
C GLY A 123 -6.92 -40.40 0.70
N LYS A 124 -5.86 -40.32 1.51
CA LYS A 124 -5.90 -39.89 2.90
C LYS A 124 -5.16 -38.57 3.05
N HIS A 125 -5.74 -37.63 3.80
CA HIS A 125 -5.14 -36.33 4.08
C HIS A 125 -4.13 -36.48 5.24
N VAL A 126 -2.84 -36.57 4.93
CA VAL A 126 -1.78 -36.77 5.93
C VAL A 126 -0.70 -35.71 5.73
N ALA A 127 -0.23 -35.08 6.81
CA ALA A 127 0.83 -34.07 6.73
C ALA A 127 2.14 -34.69 6.18
N ARG A 128 2.79 -34.02 5.24
CA ARG A 128 4.14 -34.38 4.77
C ARG A 128 5.15 -34.00 5.86
N SER A 129 6.06 -34.93 6.17
CA SER A 129 7.17 -34.75 7.14
C SER A 129 8.34 -33.98 6.54
#